data_AF-A0A537QSJ8-F1
#
_entry.id   AF-A0A537QSJ8-F1
#
_cell.length_a   1.000
_cell.length_b   1.000
_cell.length_c   1.000
_cell.angle_alpha   90.00
_cell.angle_beta   90.00
_cell.angle_gamma   90.00
#
_symmetry.space_group_name_H-M   'P 1'
#
loop_
_entity.id
_entity.type
_entity.pdbx_description
1 polymer ?
#
loop_
_entity_poly.entity_id
_entity_poly.type
_entity_poly.pdbx_seq_one_letter_code
_entity_poly.pdbx_strand_id
1 'polypeptide(L)'
;MLVVTGGGGFIGSVLAAELNEAGHADLVIVDHFGSGDKWRNIAKREFAEILPIDGLLPWLERFGGEVEAVFHLGAISATTFTD
;
A
#
# COMPACT_ATOMS: atom_id res chain seq x y z
N MET A 1 -2.94 -2.72 -12.87
CA MET A 1 -2.70 -2.04 -11.58
C MET A 1 -2.55 -3.03 -10.45
N LEU A 2 -1.54 -2.84 -9.62
CA LEU A 2 -1.31 -3.64 -8.41
C LEU A 2 -1.66 -2.81 -7.19
N VAL A 3 -2.59 -3.30 -6.36
CA VAL A 3 -3.00 -2.61 -5.13
C VAL A 3 -2.30 -3.22 -3.93
N VAL A 4 -1.67 -2.42 -3.09
CA VAL A 4 -1.04 -2.86 -1.83
C VAL A 4 -1.69 -2.13 -0.65
N THR A 5 -2.46 -2.84 0.16
CA THR A 5 -2.97 -2.30 1.43
C THR A 5 -1.96 -2.51 2.55
N GLY A 6 -1.91 -1.61 3.54
CA GLY A 6 -0.85 -1.61 4.54
C GLY A 6 0.52 -1.24 3.95
N GLY A 7 0.54 -0.55 2.80
CA GLY A 7 1.76 -0.30 2.04
C GLY A 7 2.72 0.71 2.68
N GLY A 8 2.27 1.50 3.65
CA GLY A 8 3.13 2.33 4.50
C GLY A 8 3.77 1.56 5.67
N GLY A 9 3.28 0.36 5.97
CA GLY A 9 3.84 -0.56 6.95
C GLY A 9 5.17 -1.20 6.50
N PHE A 10 5.80 -1.97 7.39
CA PHE A 10 7.11 -2.59 7.12
C PHE A 10 7.06 -3.51 5.90
N ILE A 11 6.27 -4.58 5.94
CA ILE A 11 6.20 -5.58 4.86
C ILE A 11 5.61 -4.96 3.59
N GLY A 12 4.53 -4.19 3.72
CA GLY A 12 3.87 -3.56 2.58
C GLY A 12 4.79 -2.61 1.83
N SER A 13 5.62 -1.83 2.54
CA SER A 13 6.61 -0.99 1.89
C SER A 13 7.72 -1.82 1.24
N VAL A 14 8.27 -2.86 1.87
CA VAL A 14 9.28 -3.70 1.19
C VAL A 14 8.74 -4.29 -0.11
N LEU A 15 7.54 -4.88 -0.07
CA LEU A 15 6.88 -5.41 -1.28
C LEU A 15 6.73 -4.35 -2.37
N ALA A 16 6.27 -3.15 -2.01
CA ALA A 16 6.11 -2.06 -2.97
C ALA A 16 7.44 -1.58 -3.58
N ALA A 17 8.57 -1.74 -2.89
CA ALA A 17 9.89 -1.42 -3.45
C ALA A 17 10.29 -2.46 -4.48
N GLU A 18 10.20 -3.74 -4.13
CA GLU A 18 10.52 -4.85 -5.03
C GLU A 18 9.68 -4.79 -6.31
N LEU A 19 8.38 -4.48 -6.20
CA LEU A 19 7.52 -4.32 -7.37
C LEU A 19 7.96 -3.16 -8.27
N ASN A 20 8.31 -2.00 -7.69
CA ASN A 20 8.87 -0.88 -8.43
C ASN A 20 10.22 -1.24 -9.10
N GLU A 21 11.12 -1.92 -8.39
CA GLU A 21 12.43 -2.35 -8.93
C GLU A 21 12.27 -3.37 -10.06
N ALA A 22 11.23 -4.20 -10.01
CA ALA A 22 10.84 -5.11 -11.09
C ALA A 22 10.17 -4.40 -12.29
N GLY A 23 9.96 -3.08 -12.23
CA GLY A 23 9.40 -2.28 -13.30
C GLY A 23 7.88 -2.08 -13.25
N HIS A 24 7.22 -2.48 -12.16
CA HIS A 24 5.80 -2.20 -11.94
C HIS A 24 5.62 -0.78 -11.37
N ALA A 25 5.30 0.16 -12.26
CA ALA A 25 5.01 1.55 -11.90
C ALA A 25 3.51 1.82 -11.64
N ASP A 26 2.63 0.88 -12.04
CA ASP A 26 1.18 0.95 -11.87
C ASP A 26 0.73 0.48 -10.48
N LEU A 27 1.45 0.91 -9.44
CA LEU A 27 1.18 0.60 -8.05
C LEU A 27 0.23 1.60 -7.40
N VAL A 28 -0.77 1.06 -6.69
CA VAL A 28 -1.68 1.82 -5.84
C VAL A 28 -1.43 1.44 -4.39
N ILE A 29 -1.01 2.39 -3.57
CA ILE A 29 -0.77 2.16 -2.14
C ILE A 29 -1.97 2.61 -1.32
N VAL A 30 -2.41 1.76 -0.40
CA VAL A 30 -3.49 2.07 0.54
C VAL A 30 -2.99 1.93 1.98
N ASP A 31 -3.10 2.97 2.79
CA ASP A 31 -2.77 2.93 4.22
C ASP A 31 -3.46 4.06 4.99
N HIS A 32 -3.31 4.05 6.32
CA HIS A 32 -3.56 5.20 7.17
C HIS A 32 -2.36 6.14 7.12
N PHE A 33 -2.51 7.20 6.33
CA PHE A 33 -1.53 8.28 6.22
C PHE A 33 -1.96 9.47 7.10
N GLY A 34 -1.01 10.08 7.82
CA GLY A 34 -1.30 11.26 8.65
C GLY A 34 -0.58 11.32 10.00
N SER A 35 -0.02 10.19 10.48
CA SER A 35 0.78 10.15 11.70
C SER A 35 1.97 9.20 11.57
N GLY A 36 3.19 9.70 11.81
CA GLY A 36 4.40 8.89 11.98
C GLY A 36 5.27 8.69 10.73
N ASP A 37 6.27 7.83 10.87
CA ASP A 37 7.35 7.59 9.89
C ASP A 37 6.92 6.86 8.61
N LYS A 38 5.65 6.43 8.48
CA LYS A 38 5.17 5.64 7.32
C LYS A 38 5.43 6.31 5.97
N TRP A 39 5.33 7.63 5.91
CA TRP A 39 5.65 8.40 4.72
C TRP A 39 7.10 8.22 4.26
N ARG A 40 8.05 8.06 5.20
CA ARG A 40 9.46 7.84 4.89
C ARG A 40 9.69 6.49 4.21
N ASN A 41 8.87 5.49 4.53
CA ASN A 41 8.95 4.17 3.92
C ASN A 41 8.61 4.20 2.43
N ILE A 42 7.73 5.13 2.02
CA ILE A 42 7.22 5.20 0.66
C ILE A 42 7.73 6.39 -0.17
N ALA A 43 8.37 7.39 0.45
CA ALA A 43 8.77 8.66 -0.18
C ALA A 43 9.73 8.56 -1.38
N LYS A 44 10.42 7.44 -1.57
CA LYS A 44 11.40 7.25 -2.66
C LYS A 44 10.89 6.36 -3.80
N ARG A 45 9.60 6.03 -3.81
CA ARG A 45 9.01 5.11 -4.79
C ARG A 45 8.02 5.83 -5.69
N GLU A 46 7.77 5.22 -6.84
CA GLU A 46 6.80 5.67 -7.83
C GLU A 46 5.49 4.91 -7.65
N PHE A 47 4.40 5.68 -7.51
CA PHE A 47 3.06 5.15 -7.37
C PHE A 47 2.14 5.85 -8.34
N ALA A 48 1.23 5.09 -8.96
CA ALA A 48 0.13 5.64 -9.72
C ALA A 48 -0.83 6.40 -8.80
N GLU A 49 -1.08 5.88 -7.60
CA GLU A 49 -1.97 6.52 -6.64
C GLU A 49 -1.64 6.13 -5.18
N ILE A 50 -1.90 7.06 -4.26
CA ILE A 50 -1.81 6.84 -2.81
C ILE A 50 -3.18 7.16 -2.22
N LEU A 51 -3.81 6.16 -1.62
CA LEU A 51 -5.16 6.23 -1.09
C LEU A 51 -5.16 6.13 0.44
N PRO A 52 -5.96 6.94 1.15
CA PRO A 52 -6.36 6.59 2.50
C PRO A 52 -7.23 5.33 2.48
N ILE A 53 -7.27 4.57 3.58
CA ILE A 53 -8.04 3.32 3.64
C ILE A 53 -9.53 3.51 3.29
N ASP A 54 -10.12 4.63 3.72
CA ASP A 54 -11.53 4.96 3.48
C ASP A 54 -11.79 5.31 1.99
N GLY A 55 -10.73 5.58 1.23
CA GLY A 55 -10.79 5.85 -0.21
C GLY A 55 -10.75 4.60 -1.09
N LEU A 56 -10.40 3.43 -0.55
CA LEU A 56 -10.19 2.22 -1.36
C LEU A 56 -11.48 1.73 -2.02
N LEU A 57 -12.59 1.64 -1.28
CA LEU A 57 -13.84 1.10 -1.84
C LEU A 57 -14.40 1.99 -2.98
N PRO A 58 -14.54 3.32 -2.80
CA PRO A 58 -14.96 4.19 -3.90
C PRO A 58 -14.01 4.14 -5.11
N TRP A 59 -12.71 3.95 -4.86
CA TRP A 59 -11.73 3.81 -5.92
C TRP A 59 -11.90 2.50 -6.70
N LEU A 60 -12.13 1.37 -6.01
CA LEU A 60 -12.38 0.07 -6.63
C LEU A 60 -13.68 0.05 -7.44
N GLU A 61 -14.71 0.76 -7.00
CA GLU A 61 -15.96 0.90 -7.78
C GLU A 61 -15.70 1.54 -9.15
N ARG A 62 -14.71 2.45 -9.23
CA ARG A 62 -14.38 3.18 -10.45
C ARG A 62 -13.32 2.49 -11.31
N PHE A 63 -12.30 1.89 -10.69
CA PHE A 63 -11.09 1.40 -11.38
C PHE A 63 -10.86 -0.11 -11.21
N GLY A 64 -11.74 -0.81 -10.49
CA GLY A 64 -11.57 -2.23 -10.16
C GLY A 64 -11.43 -3.16 -11.38
N GLY A 65 -11.96 -2.77 -12.55
CA GLY A 65 -11.78 -3.53 -13.79
C GLY A 65 -10.36 -3.53 -14.35
N GLU A 66 -9.50 -2.62 -13.89
CA GLU A 66 -8.10 -2.47 -14.30
C GLU A 66 -7.11 -3.01 -13.25
N VAL A 67 -7.64 -3.52 -12.13
CA VAL A 67 -6.85 -4.12 -11.05
C VAL A 67 -6.49 -5.56 -11.43
N GLU A 68 -5.20 -5.84 -11.48
CA GLU A 68 -4.68 -7.18 -11.76
C GLU A 68 -4.64 -8.02 -10.48
N ALA A 69 -4.17 -7.43 -9.39
CA ALA A 69 -4.04 -8.10 -8.10
C ALA A 69 -4.13 -7.13 -6.92
N VAL A 70 -4.53 -7.67 -5.77
CA VAL A 70 -4.56 -6.98 -4.48
C VAL A 70 -3.69 -7.74 -3.47
N PHE A 71 -2.64 -7.09 -2.99
CA PHE A 71 -1.84 -7.54 -1.86
C PHE A 71 -2.41 -6.96 -0.57
N HIS A 72 -3.17 -7.77 0.17
CA HIS A 72 -3.83 -7.33 1.39
C HIS A 72 -2.94 -7.54 2.62
N LEU A 73 -2.15 -6.53 2.99
CA LEU A 73 -1.21 -6.56 4.14
C LEU A 73 -1.61 -5.58 5.26
N GLY A 74 -2.73 -4.86 5.09
CA GLY A 74 -3.28 -3.97 6.11
C GLY A 74 -3.84 -4.77 7.29
N ALA A 75 -3.21 -4.65 8.46
CA ALA A 75 -3.68 -5.26 9.69
C ALA A 75 -3.30 -4.40 10.91
N ILE A 76 -3.97 -4.63 12.04
CA ILE A 76 -3.49 -4.12 13.34
C ILE A 76 -2.28 -4.98 13.72
N SER A 77 -1.09 -4.47 13.43
CA SER A 77 0.18 -5.17 13.69
C SER A 77 0.67 -5.04 15.14
N ALA A 78 -0.14 -4.46 16.03
CA ALA A 78 0.12 -4.45 17.47
C ALA A 78 -0.16 -5.84 18.06
N THR A 79 0.71 -6.79 17.74
CA THR A 79 0.83 -8.02 18.51
C THR A 79 1.65 -7.67 19.74
N THR A 80 1.02 -7.18 20.81
CA THR A 80 1.66 -7.17 22.13
C THR A 80 1.91 -8.62 22.53
N PHE A 81 3.05 -9.14 22.06
CA PHE A 81 3.64 -10.39 22.47
C PHE A 81 4.87 -10.01 23.29
N THR A 82 4.80 -10.29 24.59
CA THR A 82 5.96 -10.38 25.47
C THR A 82 6.28 -11.86 25.60
N ASP A 83 7.53 -12.23 25.30
CA ASP A 83 8.10 -13.55 25.61
C ASP A 83 8.04 -13.85 27.12
#